data_AF-A0A9E3RL22-F1
#
_entry.id   AF-A0A9E3RL22-F1
#
_cell.length_a   1.000
_cell.length_b   1.000
_cell.length_c   1.000
_cell.angle_alpha   90.00
_cell.angle_beta   90.00
_cell.angle_gamma   90.00
#
_symmetry.space_group_name_H-M   'P 1'
#
loop_
_entity.id
_entity.type
_entity.pdbx_description
1 polymer ?
#
loop_
_entity_poly.entity_id
_entity_poly.type
_entity_poly.pdbx_seq_one_letter_code
_entity_poly.pdbx_strand_id
1 'polypeptide(L)'
;MSNETYRYGFRILGPCSGERRLVDAAAFGGYAQCDPRAEIHREAYLSAFQFGGEFAEQLRRTGTTKGYSGTCWTAWLWFDIDRDSDLPRALDDTRRLVVRLTGHYGMTPESLLVFFSGAKGFHVGIPSALWTPEPGTDFHTVARRMCEAIADSAGVVIDSAVYDRVRAFRAPNSLHPRTGLHKRHIDADAVLALSASAVLDMARLPEPFEMPAPDAGTFSFALAGEWEAARNQVSANSERTKQRRNTPDGAQRLNRATLEFIRDGAANGERHIRLYSAAANLREFNCPVALAHALLTESALDSGMTPTEVRRQIECGLNGGAA
;
A
#
# COMPACT_ATOMS: atom_id res chain seq x y z
N MET A 1 -1.27 -12.36 21.26
CA MET A 1 -1.92 -11.19 21.90
C MET A 1 -2.48 -10.17 20.89
N SER A 2 -1.96 -10.04 19.67
CA SER A 2 -2.41 -8.99 18.73
C SER A 2 -3.80 -9.19 18.11
N ASN A 3 -4.20 -10.43 17.75
CA ASN A 3 -5.39 -10.67 16.93
C ASN A 3 -6.73 -10.38 17.64
N GLU A 4 -6.81 -10.57 18.96
CA GLU A 4 -8.04 -10.29 19.72
C GLU A 4 -8.29 -8.79 19.91
N THR A 5 -7.22 -8.02 20.13
CA THR A 5 -7.29 -6.56 20.31
C THR A 5 -7.42 -5.85 18.97
N TYR A 6 -6.68 -6.27 17.94
CA TYR A 6 -6.68 -5.70 16.60
C TYR A 6 -7.54 -6.55 15.66
N ARG A 7 -8.81 -6.70 16.02
CA ARG A 7 -9.78 -7.50 15.28
C ARG A 7 -10.59 -6.73 14.25
N TYR A 8 -10.54 -5.40 14.27
CA TYR A 8 -11.37 -4.60 13.36
C TYR A 8 -10.66 -4.29 12.06
N GLY A 9 -11.43 -4.23 10.98
CA GLY A 9 -11.03 -3.73 9.69
C GLY A 9 -12.20 -2.98 9.05
N PHE A 10 -12.09 -2.72 7.76
CA PHE A 10 -13.23 -2.27 6.98
C PHE A 10 -13.37 -3.07 5.69
N ARG A 11 -14.60 -3.14 5.19
CA ARG A 11 -14.95 -3.70 3.89
C ARG A 11 -15.59 -2.62 3.03
N ILE A 12 -15.22 -2.58 1.76
CA ILE A 12 -15.87 -1.79 0.73
C ILE A 12 -16.47 -2.78 -0.27
N LEU A 13 -17.76 -2.65 -0.56
CA LEU A 13 -18.43 -3.39 -1.63
C LEU A 13 -18.66 -2.45 -2.81
N GLY A 14 -18.21 -2.86 -3.99
CA GLY A 14 -18.16 -2.02 -5.20
C GLY A 14 -16.86 -1.23 -5.32
N PRO A 15 -16.90 -0.06 -6.00
CA PRO A 15 -15.71 0.75 -6.25
C PRO A 15 -14.93 1.11 -4.97
N CYS A 16 -13.60 1.23 -5.07
CA CYS A 16 -12.72 1.54 -3.94
C CYS A 16 -13.04 2.89 -3.23
N SER A 17 -13.75 3.80 -3.92
CA SER A 17 -14.26 5.05 -3.36
C SER A 17 -15.53 4.88 -2.52
N GLY A 18 -16.07 3.66 -2.44
CA GLY A 18 -17.30 3.35 -1.75
C GLY A 18 -17.21 3.48 -0.22
N GLU A 19 -18.34 3.21 0.41
CA GLU A 19 -18.50 3.22 1.86
C GLU A 19 -17.58 2.18 2.52
N ARG A 20 -16.83 2.60 3.55
CA ARG A 20 -16.01 1.72 4.38
C ARG A 20 -16.86 1.23 5.54
N ARG A 21 -17.35 -0.01 5.45
CA ARG A 21 -18.15 -0.64 6.50
C ARG A 21 -17.25 -1.38 7.47
N LEU A 22 -17.46 -1.17 8.77
CA LEU A 22 -16.71 -1.88 9.80
C LEU A 22 -16.92 -3.40 9.66
N VAL A 23 -15.83 -4.17 9.69
CA VAL A 23 -15.87 -5.63 9.72
C VAL A 23 -14.87 -6.18 10.73
N ASP A 24 -15.01 -7.46 11.04
CA ASP A 24 -14.02 -8.22 11.79
C ASP A 24 -12.93 -8.81 10.87
N ALA A 25 -11.77 -9.13 11.43
CA ALA A 25 -10.65 -9.80 10.79
C ALA A 25 -11.07 -11.11 10.08
N ALA A 26 -12.10 -11.80 10.59
CA ALA A 26 -12.69 -12.99 9.98
C ALA A 26 -13.22 -12.76 8.54
N ALA A 27 -13.45 -11.50 8.14
CA ALA A 27 -13.91 -11.18 6.78
C ALA A 27 -12.98 -11.73 5.69
N PHE A 28 -11.65 -11.68 5.91
CA PHE A 28 -10.70 -12.25 4.95
C PHE A 28 -10.93 -13.75 4.73
N GLY A 29 -11.17 -14.50 5.81
CA GLY A 29 -11.50 -15.93 5.76
C GLY A 29 -12.80 -16.21 5.01
N GLY A 30 -13.82 -15.36 5.17
CA GLY A 30 -15.06 -15.46 4.40
C GLY A 30 -14.83 -15.33 2.89
N TYR A 31 -13.97 -14.39 2.47
CA TYR A 31 -13.55 -14.29 1.06
C TYR A 31 -12.70 -15.48 0.60
N ALA A 32 -11.82 -15.99 1.46
CA ALA A 32 -11.00 -17.16 1.17
C ALA A 32 -11.83 -18.40 0.90
N GLN A 33 -12.93 -18.57 1.64
CA GLN A 33 -13.84 -19.73 1.54
C GLN A 33 -15.01 -19.51 0.58
N CYS A 34 -15.03 -18.40 -0.18
CA CYS A 34 -16.13 -18.03 -1.07
C CYS A 34 -17.51 -18.01 -0.36
N ASP A 35 -17.55 -17.59 0.91
CA ASP A 35 -18.79 -17.48 1.68
C ASP A 35 -19.80 -16.57 0.95
N PRO A 36 -21.08 -16.96 0.78
CA PRO A 36 -22.08 -16.11 0.14
C PRO A 36 -22.16 -14.68 0.70
N ARG A 37 -21.89 -14.48 2.00
CA ARG A 37 -21.88 -13.17 2.68
C ARG A 37 -20.71 -12.27 2.24
N ALA A 38 -19.67 -12.85 1.66
CA ALA A 38 -18.53 -12.12 1.10
C ALA A 38 -18.86 -11.45 -0.24
N GLU A 39 -19.94 -11.88 -0.93
CA GLU A 39 -20.38 -11.29 -2.20
C GLU A 39 -19.27 -11.26 -3.28
N ILE A 40 -18.53 -12.37 -3.44
CA ILE A 40 -17.34 -12.49 -4.30
C ILE A 40 -17.57 -12.17 -5.79
N HIS A 41 -18.82 -12.21 -6.26
CA HIS A 41 -19.22 -11.87 -7.63
C HIS A 41 -19.20 -10.37 -7.92
N ARG A 42 -18.80 -9.56 -6.94
CA ARG A 42 -18.68 -8.11 -7.08
C ARG A 42 -17.27 -7.67 -6.72
N GLU A 43 -16.93 -6.47 -7.18
CA GLU A 43 -15.74 -5.79 -6.70
C GLU A 43 -15.86 -5.56 -5.19
N ALA A 44 -14.79 -5.83 -4.46
CA ALA A 44 -14.72 -5.67 -3.02
C ALA A 44 -13.28 -5.46 -2.53
N TYR A 45 -13.18 -4.73 -1.42
CA TYR A 45 -11.91 -4.42 -0.76
C TYR A 45 -12.02 -4.65 0.73
N LEU A 46 -10.93 -5.07 1.35
CA LEU A 46 -10.73 -5.11 2.79
C LEU A 46 -9.65 -4.11 3.19
N SER A 47 -9.53 -3.80 4.46
CA SER A 47 -8.38 -3.03 4.96
C SER A 47 -7.10 -3.87 4.88
N ALA A 48 -5.99 -3.27 4.46
CA ALA A 48 -4.67 -3.92 4.45
C ALA A 48 -4.13 -4.15 5.88
N PHE A 49 -4.57 -3.31 6.81
CA PHE A 49 -4.27 -3.38 8.23
C PHE A 49 -5.53 -3.66 9.06
N GLN A 50 -5.30 -4.04 10.30
CA GLN A 50 -6.28 -4.27 11.35
C GLN A 50 -6.08 -3.24 12.47
N PHE A 51 -7.16 -2.98 13.19
CA PHE A 51 -7.27 -1.87 14.13
C PHE A 51 -7.96 -2.28 15.43
N GLY A 52 -7.68 -1.52 16.48
CA GLY A 52 -8.33 -1.64 17.79
C GLY A 52 -9.71 -0.97 17.86
N GLY A 53 -10.29 -0.95 19.05
CA GLY A 53 -11.62 -0.38 19.31
C GLY A 53 -11.75 1.11 18.95
N GLU A 54 -10.66 1.87 19.12
CA GLU A 54 -10.63 3.32 18.78
C GLU A 54 -10.97 3.60 17.32
N PHE A 55 -10.54 2.73 16.40
CA PHE A 55 -10.88 2.83 14.98
C PHE A 55 -12.36 2.59 14.75
N ALA A 56 -12.92 1.56 15.39
CA ALA A 56 -14.34 1.23 15.28
C ALA A 56 -15.23 2.35 15.82
N GLU A 57 -14.85 2.97 16.95
CA GLU A 57 -15.51 4.14 17.51
C GLU A 57 -15.44 5.34 16.56
N GLN A 58 -14.26 5.66 16.03
CA GLN A 58 -14.11 6.75 15.06
C GLN A 58 -14.97 6.52 13.81
N LEU A 59 -14.93 5.32 13.23
CA LEU A 59 -15.66 5.00 12.01
C LEU A 59 -17.17 5.09 12.24
N ARG A 60 -17.70 4.57 13.36
CA ARG A 60 -19.12 4.71 13.73
C ARG A 60 -19.52 6.17 13.96
N ARG A 61 -18.66 6.96 14.59
CA ARG A 61 -18.94 8.37 14.92
C ARG A 61 -18.89 9.28 13.69
N THR A 62 -17.97 9.04 12.76
CA THR A 62 -17.66 9.97 11.66
C THR A 62 -18.09 9.48 10.29
N GLY A 63 -18.37 8.18 10.14
CA GLY A 63 -18.64 7.54 8.85
C GLY A 63 -17.43 7.46 7.92
N THR A 64 -16.22 7.82 8.37
CA THR A 64 -15.02 7.85 7.54
C THR A 64 -13.78 7.37 8.29
N THR A 65 -12.84 6.78 7.55
CA THR A 65 -11.51 6.40 8.04
C THR A 65 -10.47 7.50 7.85
N LYS A 66 -10.84 8.58 7.13
CA LYS A 66 -9.93 9.69 6.83
C LYS A 66 -9.43 10.32 8.13
N GLY A 67 -8.12 10.54 8.21
CA GLY A 67 -7.48 11.16 9.36
C GLY A 67 -7.25 10.24 10.56
N TYR A 68 -7.55 8.93 10.45
CA TYR A 68 -7.18 7.99 11.51
C TYR A 68 -5.65 7.93 11.69
N SER A 69 -5.20 8.28 12.88
CA SER A 69 -3.79 8.31 13.29
C SER A 69 -3.46 7.36 14.44
N GLY A 70 -4.42 6.51 14.82
CA GLY A 70 -4.29 5.54 15.90
C GLY A 70 -3.39 4.36 15.55
N THR A 71 -3.35 3.39 16.44
CA THR A 71 -2.52 2.20 16.26
C THR A 71 -3.07 1.30 15.16
N CYS A 72 -2.17 0.57 14.50
CA CYS A 72 -2.50 -0.45 13.53
C CYS A 72 -1.55 -1.65 13.65
N TRP A 73 -2.00 -2.77 13.12
CA TRP A 73 -1.27 -4.03 13.05
C TRP A 73 -1.79 -4.83 11.85
N THR A 74 -1.13 -5.92 11.44
CA THR A 74 -1.73 -6.86 10.49
C THR A 74 -1.18 -8.26 10.68
N ALA A 75 -2.01 -9.27 10.49
CA ALA A 75 -1.61 -10.68 10.41
C ALA A 75 -0.77 -10.98 9.16
N TRP A 76 -0.97 -10.20 8.08
CA TRP A 76 -0.32 -10.41 6.79
C TRP A 76 0.30 -9.11 6.28
N LEU A 77 1.63 -9.10 6.09
CA LEU A 77 2.32 -8.03 5.36
C LEU A 77 2.29 -8.32 3.87
N TRP A 78 1.81 -7.36 3.10
CA TRP A 78 1.60 -7.51 1.66
C TRP A 78 2.69 -6.82 0.85
N PHE A 79 3.25 -7.52 -0.13
CA PHE A 79 4.00 -6.97 -1.24
C PHE A 79 3.05 -6.83 -2.43
N ASP A 80 2.90 -5.61 -2.93
CA ASP A 80 2.06 -5.32 -4.10
C ASP A 80 2.95 -5.13 -5.34
N ILE A 81 2.90 -6.09 -6.26
CA ILE A 81 3.72 -6.12 -7.46
C ILE A 81 2.83 -5.77 -8.64
N ASP A 82 2.88 -4.53 -9.09
CA ASP A 82 2.21 -4.09 -10.31
C ASP A 82 3.24 -3.66 -11.37
N ARG A 83 2.97 -4.03 -12.62
CA ARG A 83 3.74 -3.62 -13.80
C ARG A 83 2.76 -3.13 -14.83
N ASP A 84 2.99 -1.93 -15.34
CA ASP A 84 2.10 -1.36 -16.34
C ASP A 84 2.09 -2.25 -17.59
N SER A 85 0.98 -2.95 -17.77
CA SER A 85 0.65 -3.74 -18.95
C SER A 85 1.61 -4.89 -19.28
N ASP A 86 2.43 -5.34 -18.32
CA ASP A 86 3.42 -6.41 -18.49
C ASP A 86 3.26 -7.50 -17.41
N LEU A 87 2.21 -8.33 -17.60
CA LEU A 87 1.91 -9.44 -16.70
C LEU A 87 3.04 -10.48 -16.61
N PRO A 88 3.71 -10.90 -17.71
CA PRO A 88 4.86 -11.80 -17.62
C PRO A 88 5.98 -11.25 -16.74
N ARG A 89 6.29 -9.95 -16.82
CA ARG A 89 7.28 -9.33 -15.94
C ARG A 89 6.82 -9.28 -14.48
N ALA A 90 5.55 -8.95 -14.22
CA ALA A 90 5.00 -9.00 -12.86
C ALA A 90 5.08 -10.42 -12.26
N LEU A 91 4.82 -11.45 -13.07
CA LEU A 91 4.97 -12.84 -12.67
C LEU A 91 6.44 -13.21 -12.38
N ASP A 92 7.37 -12.77 -13.22
CA ASP A 92 8.82 -12.97 -12.98
C ASP A 92 9.30 -12.29 -11.69
N ASP A 93 8.88 -11.04 -11.45
CA ASP A 93 9.14 -10.34 -10.20
C ASP A 93 8.57 -11.08 -8.99
N THR A 94 7.35 -11.61 -9.12
CA THR A 94 6.70 -12.43 -8.07
C THR A 94 7.52 -13.68 -7.76
N ARG A 95 8.03 -14.37 -8.79
CA ARG A 95 8.90 -15.54 -8.62
C ARG A 95 10.19 -15.20 -7.91
N ARG A 96 10.85 -14.10 -8.30
CA ARG A 96 12.07 -13.63 -7.64
C ARG A 96 11.83 -13.33 -6.17
N LEU A 97 10.70 -12.69 -5.85
CA LEU A 97 10.32 -12.44 -4.47
C LEU A 97 10.05 -13.75 -3.70
N VAL A 98 9.26 -14.68 -4.27
CA VAL A 98 8.97 -15.97 -3.63
C VAL A 98 10.25 -16.75 -3.36
N VAL A 99 11.15 -16.85 -4.35
CA VAL A 99 12.46 -17.52 -4.19
C VAL A 99 13.31 -16.84 -3.12
N ARG A 100 13.27 -15.50 -3.03
CA ARG A 100 13.99 -14.77 -1.96
C ARG A 100 13.41 -15.10 -0.58
N LEU A 101 12.09 -15.09 -0.44
CA LEU A 101 11.39 -15.37 0.82
C LEU A 101 11.64 -16.80 1.29
N THR A 102 11.54 -17.79 0.41
CA THR A 102 11.75 -19.19 0.77
C THR A 102 13.23 -19.52 0.95
N GLY A 103 14.10 -19.04 0.06
CA GLY A 103 15.53 -19.36 0.06
C GLY A 103 16.35 -18.62 1.12
N HIS A 104 16.13 -17.31 1.30
CA HIS A 104 16.92 -16.50 2.23
C HIS A 104 16.30 -16.39 3.62
N TYR A 105 14.97 -16.22 3.69
CA TYR A 105 14.27 -16.06 4.96
C TYR A 105 13.72 -17.40 5.52
N GLY A 106 13.91 -18.51 4.81
CA GLY A 106 13.57 -19.86 5.27
C GLY A 106 12.07 -20.10 5.41
N MET A 107 11.25 -19.31 4.73
CA MET A 107 9.79 -19.48 4.74
C MET A 107 9.40 -20.73 3.94
N THR A 108 8.36 -21.44 4.39
CA THR A 108 7.81 -22.53 3.57
C THR A 108 6.85 -21.96 2.52
N PRO A 109 6.78 -22.53 1.31
CA PRO A 109 5.86 -22.08 0.26
C PRO A 109 4.40 -21.98 0.76
N GLU A 110 3.96 -22.90 1.61
CA GLU A 110 2.59 -22.97 2.14
C GLU A 110 2.29 -21.86 3.15
N SER A 111 3.32 -21.23 3.73
CA SER A 111 3.15 -20.09 4.63
C SER A 111 2.91 -18.78 3.88
N LEU A 112 3.12 -18.76 2.56
CA LEU A 112 2.94 -17.59 1.72
C LEU A 112 1.52 -17.53 1.18
N LEU A 113 0.95 -16.33 1.13
CA LEU A 113 -0.27 -16.06 0.39
C LEU A 113 0.05 -15.38 -0.92
N VAL A 114 -0.04 -16.08 -2.05
CA VAL A 114 0.19 -15.49 -3.36
C VAL A 114 -1.13 -15.34 -4.11
N PHE A 115 -1.38 -14.14 -4.63
CA PHE A 115 -2.57 -13.85 -5.42
C PHE A 115 -2.22 -13.20 -6.73
N PHE A 116 -2.85 -13.64 -7.82
CA PHE A 116 -3.05 -12.78 -8.97
C PHE A 116 -4.14 -11.74 -8.65
N SER A 117 -3.90 -10.46 -8.94
CA SER A 117 -4.78 -9.36 -8.51
C SER A 117 -6.09 -9.24 -9.29
N GLY A 118 -6.27 -9.99 -10.37
CA GLY A 118 -7.41 -9.91 -11.29
C GLY A 118 -7.16 -8.99 -12.49
N ALA A 119 -6.00 -8.34 -12.58
CA ALA A 119 -5.64 -7.52 -13.75
C ALA A 119 -4.18 -7.72 -14.18
N LYS A 120 -3.23 -6.97 -13.62
CA LYS A 120 -1.86 -6.87 -14.17
C LYS A 120 -0.75 -7.19 -13.15
N GLY A 121 -1.12 -7.44 -11.90
CA GLY A 121 -0.16 -7.57 -10.81
C GLY A 121 -0.44 -8.76 -9.91
N PHE A 122 0.43 -8.91 -8.92
CA PHE A 122 0.38 -9.96 -7.92
C PHE A 122 0.49 -9.35 -6.53
N HIS A 123 -0.11 -10.04 -5.56
CA HIS A 123 0.08 -9.74 -4.15
C HIS A 123 0.72 -10.93 -3.48
N VAL A 124 1.79 -10.71 -2.72
CA VAL A 124 2.45 -11.73 -1.90
C VAL A 124 2.29 -11.34 -0.44
N GLY A 125 1.72 -12.21 0.39
CA GLY A 125 1.51 -12.00 1.81
C GLY A 125 2.46 -12.86 2.63
N ILE A 126 3.12 -12.27 3.63
CA ILE A 126 3.91 -12.98 4.63
C ILE A 126 3.27 -12.85 6.01
N PRO A 127 3.25 -13.91 6.84
CA PRO A 127 2.57 -13.87 8.13
C PRO A 127 3.44 -13.15 9.17
N SER A 128 2.88 -12.13 9.82
CA SER A 128 3.60 -11.34 10.83
C SER A 128 3.90 -12.11 12.12
N ALA A 129 3.23 -13.24 12.35
CA ALA A 129 3.53 -14.09 13.49
C ALA A 129 4.95 -14.69 13.43
N LEU A 130 5.61 -14.70 12.27
CA LEU A 130 6.99 -15.17 12.13
C LEU A 130 8.00 -14.28 12.88
N TRP A 131 7.70 -13.01 13.15
CA TRP A 131 8.58 -12.13 13.94
C TRP A 131 7.84 -11.36 15.04
N THR A 132 6.52 -11.59 15.17
CA THR A 132 5.65 -11.07 16.22
C THR A 132 5.82 -9.57 16.51
N PRO A 133 5.68 -8.68 15.52
CA PRO A 133 5.85 -7.25 15.73
C PRO A 133 4.73 -6.69 16.62
N GLU A 134 5.09 -5.77 17.50
CA GLU A 134 4.10 -5.05 18.31
C GLU A 134 3.26 -4.10 17.44
N PRO A 135 1.94 -4.01 17.68
CA PRO A 135 1.10 -2.97 17.10
C PRO A 135 1.60 -1.56 17.42
N GLY A 136 1.39 -0.60 16.52
CA GLY A 136 1.87 0.76 16.72
C GLY A 136 1.27 1.78 15.75
N THR A 137 1.44 3.07 16.07
CA THR A 137 1.00 4.17 15.19
C THR A 137 1.89 4.31 13.96
N ASP A 138 3.15 3.88 14.06
CA ASP A 138 4.18 3.83 13.02
C ASP A 138 4.34 2.44 12.38
N PHE A 139 3.56 1.43 12.82
CA PHE A 139 3.62 0.06 12.31
C PHE A 139 3.61 0.01 10.78
N HIS A 140 2.65 0.68 10.14
CA HIS A 140 2.54 0.74 8.68
C HIS A 140 3.79 1.30 7.98
N THR A 141 4.46 2.30 8.56
CA THR A 141 5.71 2.87 8.02
C THR A 141 6.91 1.95 8.21
N VAL A 142 6.97 1.23 9.33
CA VAL A 142 8.00 0.22 9.57
C VAL A 142 7.81 -0.95 8.61
N ALA A 143 6.58 -1.44 8.48
CA ALA A 143 6.18 -2.48 7.54
C ALA A 143 6.57 -2.11 6.10
N ARG A 144 6.29 -0.87 5.68
CA ARG A 144 6.72 -0.34 4.39
C ARG A 144 8.22 -0.49 4.19
N ARG A 145 9.02 0.00 5.13
CA ARG A 145 10.49 0.00 5.02
C ARG A 145 11.07 -1.41 5.00
N MET A 146 10.53 -2.31 5.84
CA MET A 146 10.92 -3.71 5.83
C MET A 146 10.63 -4.35 4.46
N CYS A 147 9.43 -4.16 3.92
CA CYS A 147 9.06 -4.78 2.66
C CYS A 147 9.80 -4.17 1.46
N GLU A 148 10.03 -2.85 1.45
CA GLU A 148 10.91 -2.20 0.45
C GLU A 148 12.30 -2.84 0.47
N ALA A 149 12.92 -3.00 1.66
CA ALA A 149 14.24 -3.61 1.79
C ALA A 149 14.29 -5.08 1.32
N ILE A 150 13.28 -5.88 1.71
CA ILE A 150 13.17 -7.28 1.28
C ILE A 150 13.00 -7.36 -0.24
N ALA A 151 12.11 -6.54 -0.82
CA ALA A 151 11.85 -6.53 -2.26
C ALA A 151 13.08 -6.06 -3.06
N ASP A 152 13.75 -5.00 -2.60
CA ASP A 152 15.00 -4.50 -3.18
C ASP A 152 16.09 -5.58 -3.17
N SER A 153 16.18 -6.37 -2.10
CA SER A 153 17.11 -7.50 -2.01
C SER A 153 16.82 -8.64 -3.01
N ALA A 154 15.60 -8.69 -3.55
CA ALA A 154 15.19 -9.57 -4.64
C ALA A 154 15.28 -8.90 -6.02
N GLY A 155 15.67 -7.62 -6.10
CA GLY A 155 15.62 -6.83 -7.32
C GLY A 155 14.19 -6.57 -7.81
N VAL A 156 13.22 -6.52 -6.90
CA VAL A 156 11.79 -6.37 -7.19
C VAL A 156 11.31 -5.02 -6.66
N VAL A 157 10.63 -4.25 -7.51
CA VAL A 157 9.95 -3.01 -7.09
C VAL A 157 8.50 -3.31 -6.72
N ILE A 158 8.04 -2.80 -5.58
CA ILE A 158 6.66 -2.92 -5.07
C ILE A 158 5.95 -1.57 -5.00
N ASP A 159 4.62 -1.56 -5.10
CA ASP A 159 3.80 -0.38 -4.81
C ASP A 159 3.71 -0.14 -3.29
N SER A 160 4.55 0.76 -2.81
CA SER A 160 4.59 1.18 -1.41
C SER A 160 3.31 1.88 -0.91
N ALA A 161 2.40 2.28 -1.80
CA ALA A 161 1.15 2.90 -1.37
C ALA A 161 0.22 1.91 -0.65
N VAL A 162 0.46 0.59 -0.75
CA VAL A 162 -0.25 -0.43 0.04
C VAL A 162 -0.11 -0.21 1.55
N TYR A 163 0.96 0.46 1.98
CA TYR A 163 1.25 0.71 3.39
C TYR A 163 0.63 2.01 3.93
N ASP A 164 -0.30 2.64 3.23
CA ASP A 164 -1.14 3.66 3.86
C ASP A 164 -1.95 3.04 5.02
N ARG A 165 -2.02 3.72 6.17
CA ARG A 165 -2.61 3.16 7.40
C ARG A 165 -4.04 2.67 7.19
N VAL A 166 -4.83 3.37 6.37
CA VAL A 166 -6.24 3.04 6.09
C VAL A 166 -6.42 2.60 4.63
N ARG A 167 -5.41 1.92 4.08
CA ARG A 167 -5.43 1.40 2.71
C ARG A 167 -6.52 0.36 2.50
N ALA A 168 -7.32 0.57 1.46
CA ALA A 168 -8.19 -0.45 0.91
C ALA A 168 -7.38 -1.37 -0.02
N PHE A 169 -7.56 -2.67 0.13
CA PHE A 169 -6.84 -3.71 -0.59
C PHE A 169 -7.83 -4.74 -1.13
N ARG A 170 -7.68 -5.14 -2.39
CA ARG A 170 -8.70 -5.98 -3.06
C ARG A 170 -8.89 -7.30 -2.29
N ALA A 171 -10.13 -7.64 -2.01
CA ALA A 171 -10.46 -8.85 -1.24
C ALA A 171 -10.16 -10.12 -2.07
N PRO A 172 -9.74 -11.24 -1.44
CA PRO A 172 -9.58 -12.52 -2.12
C PRO A 172 -10.85 -12.92 -2.88
N ASN A 173 -10.72 -13.62 -4.01
CA ASN A 173 -11.84 -14.06 -4.85
C ASN A 173 -12.79 -12.94 -5.33
N SER A 174 -12.54 -11.66 -5.06
CA SER A 174 -13.36 -10.57 -5.56
C SER A 174 -13.18 -10.38 -7.07
N LEU A 175 -14.29 -10.11 -7.77
CA LEU A 175 -14.31 -9.81 -9.20
C LEU A 175 -13.67 -8.44 -9.51
N HIS A 176 -12.74 -8.40 -10.45
CA HIS A 176 -12.17 -7.15 -10.97
C HIS A 176 -13.07 -6.58 -12.08
N PRO A 177 -13.62 -5.36 -11.93
CA PRO A 177 -14.75 -4.90 -12.74
C PRO A 177 -14.43 -4.69 -14.22
N ARG A 178 -13.17 -4.34 -14.55
CA ARG A 178 -12.78 -4.09 -15.96
C ARG A 178 -12.41 -5.34 -16.74
N THR A 179 -11.89 -6.35 -16.06
CA THR A 179 -11.34 -7.56 -16.70
C THR A 179 -12.30 -8.74 -16.60
N GLY A 180 -13.23 -8.72 -15.64
CA GLY A 180 -14.10 -9.86 -15.34
C GLY A 180 -13.37 -11.03 -14.69
N LEU A 181 -12.11 -10.85 -14.28
CA LEU A 181 -11.32 -11.88 -13.61
C LEU A 181 -11.37 -11.69 -12.10
N HIS A 182 -11.29 -12.79 -11.36
CA HIS A 182 -11.24 -12.81 -9.91
C HIS A 182 -9.80 -12.61 -9.40
N LYS A 183 -9.66 -11.98 -8.22
CA LYS A 183 -8.40 -12.07 -7.47
C LYS A 183 -8.21 -13.52 -7.01
N ARG A 184 -7.27 -14.23 -7.62
CA ARG A 184 -7.15 -15.69 -7.51
C ARG A 184 -5.94 -16.06 -6.65
N HIS A 185 -6.15 -16.92 -5.64
CA HIS A 185 -5.05 -17.54 -4.89
C HIS A 185 -4.30 -18.50 -5.78
N ILE A 186 -2.97 -18.52 -5.66
CA ILE A 186 -2.10 -19.42 -6.40
C ILE A 186 -1.08 -19.95 -5.40
N ASP A 187 -0.91 -21.26 -5.33
CA ASP A 187 0.11 -21.86 -4.47
C ASP A 187 1.50 -21.35 -4.86
N ALA A 188 2.33 -21.03 -3.88
CA ALA A 188 3.64 -20.42 -4.13
C ALA A 188 4.53 -21.29 -5.02
N ASP A 189 4.48 -22.62 -4.89
CA ASP A 189 5.19 -23.54 -5.79
C ASP A 189 4.63 -23.52 -7.21
N ALA A 190 3.30 -23.44 -7.36
CA ALA A 190 2.66 -23.36 -8.67
C ALA A 190 3.03 -22.07 -9.41
N VAL A 191 3.17 -20.95 -8.70
CA VAL A 191 3.62 -19.66 -9.28
C VAL A 191 4.97 -19.80 -10.00
N LEU A 192 5.86 -20.65 -9.51
CA LEU A 192 7.18 -20.87 -10.12
C LEU A 192 7.08 -21.52 -11.52
N ALA A 193 6.04 -22.30 -11.79
CA ALA A 193 5.88 -23.05 -13.03
C ALA A 193 4.82 -22.48 -14.00
N LEU A 194 3.81 -21.78 -13.51
CA LEU A 194 2.65 -21.34 -14.32
C LEU A 194 3.01 -20.31 -15.41
N SER A 195 2.38 -20.38 -16.57
CA SER A 195 2.47 -19.28 -17.54
C SER A 195 1.51 -18.14 -17.17
N ALA A 196 1.75 -16.94 -17.70
CA ALA A 196 0.81 -15.83 -17.55
C ALA A 196 -0.59 -16.16 -18.09
N SER A 197 -0.69 -16.94 -19.18
CA SER A 197 -1.97 -17.39 -19.72
C SER A 197 -2.70 -18.35 -18.77
N ALA A 198 -1.98 -19.30 -18.16
CA ALA A 198 -2.55 -20.22 -17.19
C ALA A 198 -3.08 -19.49 -15.95
N VAL A 199 -2.36 -18.47 -15.46
CA VAL A 199 -2.82 -17.59 -14.38
C VAL A 199 -4.12 -16.88 -14.75
N LEU A 200 -4.21 -16.33 -15.97
CA LEU A 200 -5.42 -15.66 -16.45
C LEU A 200 -6.61 -16.63 -16.55
N ASP A 201 -6.38 -17.86 -17.02
CA ASP A 201 -7.43 -18.86 -17.15
C ASP A 201 -7.95 -19.33 -15.78
N MET A 202 -7.05 -19.54 -14.80
CA MET A 202 -7.45 -19.82 -13.41
C MET A 202 -8.30 -18.70 -12.82
N ALA A 203 -8.00 -17.45 -13.14
CA ALA A 203 -8.70 -16.29 -12.61
C ALA A 203 -10.10 -16.06 -13.20
N ARG A 204 -10.55 -16.86 -14.17
CA ARG A 204 -11.91 -16.77 -14.73
C ARG A 204 -12.98 -17.16 -13.72
N LEU A 205 -12.66 -18.03 -12.77
CA LEU A 205 -13.56 -18.48 -11.72
C LEU A 205 -12.91 -18.26 -10.35
N PRO A 206 -13.70 -17.94 -9.32
CA PRO A 206 -13.20 -17.97 -7.95
C PRO A 206 -12.99 -19.43 -7.52
N GLU A 207 -12.08 -19.65 -6.58
CA GLU A 207 -11.92 -20.94 -5.94
C GLU A 207 -11.61 -20.71 -4.45
N PRO A 208 -12.29 -21.45 -3.55
CA PRO A 208 -11.90 -21.48 -2.15
C PRO A 208 -10.44 -21.87 -1.98
N PHE A 209 -9.81 -21.39 -0.92
CA PHE A 209 -8.48 -21.83 -0.52
C PHE A 209 -8.37 -21.87 1.00
N GLU A 210 -7.52 -22.77 1.49
CA GLU A 210 -7.22 -22.87 2.90
C GLU A 210 -6.28 -21.74 3.31
N MET A 211 -6.67 -21.03 4.37
CA MET A 211 -5.82 -20.00 4.95
C MET A 211 -4.65 -20.69 5.66
N PRO A 212 -3.39 -20.32 5.35
CA PRO A 212 -2.28 -20.80 6.15
C PRO A 212 -2.47 -20.33 7.59
N ALA A 213 -2.24 -21.21 8.56
CA ALA A 213 -2.29 -20.78 9.95
C ALA A 213 -1.19 -19.72 10.15
N PRO A 214 -1.53 -18.51 10.64
CA PRO A 214 -0.57 -17.41 10.73
C PRO A 214 0.68 -17.76 11.56
N ASP A 215 0.55 -18.73 12.48
CA ASP A 215 1.57 -19.23 13.39
C ASP A 215 2.16 -20.61 12.99
N ALA A 216 1.85 -21.14 11.80
CA ALA A 216 2.36 -22.43 11.35
C ALA A 216 3.90 -22.48 11.19
N GLY A 217 4.57 -21.32 11.18
CA GLY A 217 6.01 -21.23 11.01
C GLY A 217 6.79 -21.07 12.32
N THR A 218 8.08 -21.39 12.27
CA THR A 218 9.02 -21.09 13.36
C THR A 218 9.37 -19.59 13.34
N PHE A 219 9.56 -19.00 14.53
CA PHE A 219 10.04 -17.62 14.65
C PHE A 219 11.31 -17.40 13.82
N SER A 220 11.31 -16.36 12.99
CA SER A 220 12.39 -15.99 12.08
C SER A 220 13.17 -14.80 12.64
N PHE A 221 14.37 -15.09 13.16
CA PHE A 221 15.31 -14.05 13.59
C PHE A 221 15.73 -13.12 12.44
N ALA A 222 15.79 -13.64 11.21
CA ALA A 222 16.11 -12.83 10.04
C ALA A 222 15.03 -11.77 9.78
N LEU A 223 13.75 -12.17 9.76
CA LEU A 223 12.63 -11.23 9.60
C LEU A 223 12.53 -10.25 10.77
N ALA A 224 12.77 -10.71 12.00
CA ALA A 224 12.86 -9.84 13.17
C ALA A 224 13.98 -8.79 13.03
N GLY A 225 15.14 -9.19 12.51
CA GLY A 225 16.26 -8.30 12.22
C GLY A 225 15.91 -7.23 11.17
N GLU A 226 15.24 -7.61 10.09
CA GLU A 226 14.76 -6.66 9.07
C GLU A 226 13.75 -5.66 9.66
N TRP A 227 12.83 -6.15 10.50
CA TRP A 227 11.86 -5.30 11.20
C TRP A 227 12.57 -4.28 12.10
N GLU A 228 13.51 -4.71 12.94
CA GLU A 228 14.25 -3.80 13.83
C GLU A 228 15.13 -2.81 13.05
N ALA A 229 15.76 -3.24 11.96
CA ALA A 229 16.47 -2.32 11.06
C ALA A 229 15.54 -1.26 10.48
N ALA A 230 14.35 -1.65 10.02
CA ALA A 230 13.32 -0.75 9.52
C ALA A 230 12.82 0.22 10.60
N ARG A 231 12.58 -0.24 11.82
CA ARG A 231 12.18 0.60 12.97
C ARG A 231 13.22 1.66 13.28
N ASN A 232 14.49 1.26 13.33
CA ASN A 232 15.60 2.18 13.61
C ASN A 232 15.69 3.27 12.54
N GLN A 233 15.51 2.91 11.26
CA GLN A 233 15.47 3.88 10.16
C GLN A 233 14.27 4.84 10.25
N VAL A 234 13.07 4.33 10.56
CA VAL A 234 11.86 5.16 10.73
C VAL A 234 12.05 6.13 11.89
N SER A 235 12.55 5.65 13.03
CA SER A 235 12.83 6.47 14.22
C SER A 235 13.87 7.55 13.92
N ALA A 236 15.00 7.19 13.30
CA ALA A 236 16.04 8.14 12.92
C ALA A 236 15.53 9.21 11.94
N ASN A 237 14.68 8.84 10.98
CA ASN A 237 14.08 9.79 10.03
C ASN A 237 13.08 10.73 10.72
N SER A 238 12.30 10.23 11.68
CA SER A 238 11.41 11.04 12.50
C SER A 238 12.19 12.06 13.33
N GLU A 239 13.26 11.63 14.01
CA GLU A 239 14.11 12.52 14.81
C GLU A 239 14.85 13.55 13.96
N ARG A 240 15.41 13.16 12.81
CA ARG A 240 15.98 14.11 11.85
C ARG A 240 14.97 15.15 11.38
N THR A 241 13.71 14.76 11.20
CA THR A 241 12.63 15.68 10.80
C THR A 241 12.26 16.63 11.94
N LYS A 242 12.19 16.16 13.19
CA LYS A 242 11.97 17.01 14.38
C LYS A 242 13.12 17.97 14.61
N GLN A 243 14.37 17.51 14.52
CA GLN A 243 15.57 18.35 14.66
C GLN A 243 15.59 19.46 13.61
N ARG A 244 15.28 19.15 12.34
CA ARG A 244 15.15 20.16 11.27
C ARG A 244 14.05 21.19 11.53
N ARG A 245 13.00 20.83 12.28
CA ARG A 245 11.93 21.78 12.67
C ARG A 245 12.34 22.67 13.85
N ASN A 246 13.27 22.21 14.70
CA ASN A 246 13.68 22.89 15.93
C ASN A 246 14.96 23.72 15.79
N THR A 247 15.64 23.72 14.63
CA THR A 247 16.82 24.57 14.40
C THR A 247 16.43 26.05 14.29
N PRO A 248 17.09 26.98 15.02
CA PRO A 248 16.73 28.42 15.05
C PRO A 248 16.99 29.16 13.73
N ASP A 249 17.74 28.57 12.81
CA ASP A 249 17.95 29.08 11.45
C ASP A 249 16.77 28.68 10.53
N GLY A 250 15.57 28.95 11.04
CA GLY A 250 14.26 28.61 10.49
C GLY A 250 13.87 29.45 9.29
N ALA A 251 14.77 29.64 8.32
CA ALA A 251 14.28 29.81 6.97
C ALA A 251 13.55 28.52 6.62
N GLN A 252 12.22 28.57 6.51
CA GLN A 252 11.49 27.53 5.80
C GLN A 252 12.32 27.22 4.54
N ARG A 253 12.63 25.96 4.25
CA ARG A 253 13.33 25.58 3.00
C ARG A 253 12.35 24.81 2.15
N LEU A 254 12.37 25.06 0.84
CA LEU A 254 11.59 24.24 -0.06
C LEU A 254 11.99 22.79 0.16
N ASN A 255 11.00 21.93 0.30
CA ASN A 255 11.26 20.53 0.46
C ASN A 255 11.96 20.00 -0.81
N ARG A 256 12.72 18.92 -0.69
CA ARG A 256 13.49 18.36 -1.81
C ARG A 256 12.60 18.00 -2.99
N ALA A 257 11.39 17.50 -2.75
CA ALA A 257 10.44 17.16 -3.80
C ALA A 257 9.96 18.38 -4.60
N THR A 258 9.78 19.54 -3.95
CA THR A 258 9.48 20.82 -4.61
C THR A 258 10.65 21.26 -5.48
N LEU A 259 11.89 21.18 -4.97
CA LEU A 259 13.09 21.52 -5.75
C LEU A 259 13.29 20.60 -6.96
N GLU A 260 13.07 19.30 -6.78
CA GLU A 260 13.10 18.32 -7.87
C GLU A 260 11.99 18.56 -8.89
N PHE A 261 10.77 18.86 -8.44
CA PHE A 261 9.67 19.18 -9.36
C PHE A 261 9.95 20.44 -10.18
N ILE A 262 10.47 21.50 -9.55
CA ILE A 262 10.87 22.72 -10.27
C ILE A 262 11.93 22.39 -11.32
N ARG A 263 12.88 21.51 -11.00
CA ARG A 263 13.99 21.18 -11.90
C ARG A 263 13.59 20.24 -13.05
N ASP A 264 12.90 19.16 -12.72
CA ASP A 264 12.76 17.99 -13.60
C ASP A 264 11.28 17.61 -13.85
N GLY A 265 10.33 18.30 -13.22
CA GLY A 265 8.90 17.95 -13.29
C GLY A 265 8.58 16.66 -12.54
N ALA A 266 7.66 15.86 -13.08
CA ALA A 266 7.27 14.57 -12.51
C ALA A 266 6.79 13.58 -13.59
N ALA A 267 6.97 12.29 -13.30
CA ALA A 267 6.55 11.21 -14.19
C ALA A 267 5.02 11.12 -14.36
N ASN A 268 4.61 10.47 -15.45
CA ASN A 268 3.21 10.17 -15.74
C ASN A 268 2.61 9.32 -14.60
N GLY A 269 1.49 9.78 -14.02
CA GLY A 269 0.86 9.17 -12.84
C GLY A 269 1.02 9.98 -11.53
N GLU A 270 2.13 10.71 -11.35
CA GLU A 270 2.40 11.48 -10.12
C GLU A 270 2.31 12.99 -10.30
N ARG A 271 2.31 13.48 -11.55
CA ARG A 271 2.39 14.91 -11.90
C ARG A 271 1.40 15.82 -11.15
N HIS A 272 0.14 15.43 -11.02
CA HIS A 272 -0.87 16.25 -10.33
C HIS A 272 -0.63 16.35 -8.82
N ILE A 273 -0.16 15.26 -8.20
CA ILE A 273 0.12 15.21 -6.76
C ILE A 273 1.40 16.00 -6.48
N ARG A 274 2.46 15.77 -7.26
CA ARG A 274 3.75 16.47 -7.11
C ARG A 274 3.59 17.98 -7.33
N LEU A 275 2.84 18.40 -8.36
CA LEU A 275 2.57 19.82 -8.61
C LEU A 275 1.78 20.47 -7.45
N TYR A 276 0.73 19.79 -6.97
CA TYR A 276 -0.04 20.26 -5.82
C TYR A 276 0.84 20.41 -4.57
N SER A 277 1.65 19.40 -4.26
CA SER A 277 2.55 19.41 -3.11
C SER A 277 3.62 20.51 -3.23
N ALA A 278 4.15 20.75 -4.43
CA ALA A 278 5.09 21.84 -4.68
C ALA A 278 4.44 23.20 -4.44
N ALA A 279 3.23 23.43 -4.97
CA ALA A 279 2.47 24.65 -4.73
C ALA A 279 2.09 24.83 -3.25
N ALA A 280 1.66 23.77 -2.57
CA ALA A 280 1.34 23.80 -1.14
C ALA A 280 2.57 24.08 -0.27
N ASN A 281 3.76 23.62 -0.66
CA ASN A 281 5.00 23.97 0.01
C ASN A 281 5.41 25.41 -0.27
N LEU A 282 5.25 25.93 -1.49
CA LEU A 282 5.46 27.36 -1.78
C LEU A 282 4.51 28.26 -0.97
N ARG A 283 3.27 27.84 -0.75
CA ARG A 283 2.31 28.55 0.11
C ARG A 283 2.82 28.75 1.54
N GLU A 284 3.58 27.80 2.09
CA GLU A 284 4.12 27.91 3.45
C GLU A 284 5.00 29.16 3.62
N PHE A 285 5.54 29.68 2.50
CA PHE A 285 6.38 30.87 2.39
C PHE A 285 5.62 32.13 2.00
N ASN A 286 4.29 32.08 1.95
CA ASN A 286 3.45 33.13 1.37
C ASN A 286 3.85 33.47 -0.08
N CYS A 287 4.27 32.46 -0.86
CA CYS A 287 4.65 32.65 -2.25
C CYS A 287 3.49 33.28 -3.05
N PRO A 288 3.70 34.43 -3.71
CA PRO A 288 2.68 35.03 -4.56
C PRO A 288 2.25 34.09 -5.70
N VAL A 289 0.97 34.10 -6.06
CA VAL A 289 0.41 33.26 -7.13
C VAL A 289 1.22 33.38 -8.43
N ALA A 290 1.59 34.61 -8.81
CA ALA A 290 2.39 34.85 -10.01
C ALA A 290 3.77 34.17 -9.94
N LEU A 291 4.43 34.19 -8.77
CA LEU A 291 5.74 33.55 -8.59
C LEU A 291 5.61 32.02 -8.58
N ALA A 292 4.58 31.47 -7.94
CA ALA A 292 4.32 30.03 -7.98
C ALA A 292 4.08 29.53 -9.41
N HIS A 293 3.35 30.30 -10.22
CA HIS A 293 3.21 30.03 -11.64
C HIS A 293 4.54 30.09 -12.39
N ALA A 294 5.36 31.12 -12.15
CA ALA A 294 6.66 31.25 -12.78
C ALA A 294 7.61 30.08 -12.45
N LEU A 295 7.50 29.51 -11.25
CA LEU A 295 8.36 28.42 -10.79
C LEU A 295 7.88 27.02 -11.22
N LEU A 296 6.58 26.82 -11.41
CA LEU A 296 6.01 25.47 -11.53
C LEU A 296 5.38 25.17 -12.90
N THR A 297 5.04 26.20 -13.68
CA THR A 297 4.23 25.98 -14.90
C THR A 297 5.00 25.22 -15.97
N GLU A 298 6.24 25.60 -16.25
CA GLU A 298 7.06 24.99 -17.31
C GLU A 298 7.28 23.49 -17.03
N SER A 299 7.80 23.14 -15.85
CA SER A 299 8.04 21.75 -15.47
C SER A 299 6.76 20.91 -15.45
N ALA A 300 5.60 21.51 -15.16
CA ALA A 300 4.32 20.81 -15.22
C ALA A 300 3.81 20.57 -16.64
N LEU A 301 4.01 21.53 -17.55
CA LEU A 301 3.70 21.37 -18.97
C LEU A 301 4.61 20.31 -19.61
N ASP A 302 5.90 20.33 -19.28
CA ASP A 302 6.88 19.33 -19.73
C ASP A 302 6.55 17.93 -19.20
N SER A 303 5.90 17.85 -18.04
CA SER A 303 5.35 16.62 -17.47
C SER A 303 4.05 16.13 -18.16
N GLY A 304 3.61 16.80 -19.22
CA GLY A 304 2.45 16.44 -20.04
C GLY A 304 1.10 16.87 -19.48
N MET A 305 1.05 17.87 -18.60
CA MET A 305 -0.22 18.45 -18.12
C MET A 305 -0.74 19.51 -19.09
N THR A 306 -2.06 19.66 -19.19
CA THR A 306 -2.67 20.77 -19.95
C THR A 306 -2.56 22.09 -19.18
N PRO A 307 -2.53 23.26 -19.86
CA PRO A 307 -2.47 24.56 -19.19
C PRO A 307 -3.57 24.79 -18.15
N THR A 308 -4.78 24.29 -18.42
CA THR A 308 -5.93 24.37 -17.50
C THR A 308 -5.69 23.54 -16.24
N GLU A 309 -5.16 22.32 -16.39
CA GLU A 309 -4.84 21.46 -15.24
C GLU A 309 -3.74 22.05 -14.38
N VAL A 310 -2.69 22.59 -15.01
CA VAL A 310 -1.57 23.23 -14.30
C VAL A 310 -2.07 24.39 -13.45
N ARG A 311 -2.87 25.29 -14.04
CA ARG A 311 -3.43 26.45 -13.33
C ARG A 311 -4.27 26.02 -12.13
N ARG A 312 -5.24 25.12 -12.37
CA ARG A 312 -6.11 24.61 -11.32
C ARG A 312 -5.29 24.02 -10.17
N GLN A 313 -4.28 23.22 -10.48
CA GLN A 313 -3.54 22.49 -9.47
C GLN A 313 -2.61 23.37 -8.63
N ILE A 314 -1.99 24.39 -9.25
CA ILE A 314 -1.20 25.41 -8.54
C ILE A 314 -2.11 26.19 -7.59
N GLU A 315 -3.24 26.69 -8.09
CA GLU A 315 -4.19 27.47 -7.28
C GLU A 315 -4.77 26.64 -6.14
N CYS A 316 -5.15 25.38 -6.37
CA CYS A 316 -5.61 24.48 -5.31
C CYS A 316 -4.54 24.27 -4.23
N GLY A 317 -3.27 24.09 -4.62
CA GLY A 317 -2.15 23.93 -3.68
C GLY A 317 -1.91 25.20 -2.85
N LEU A 318 -1.98 26.36 -3.47
CA LEU A 318 -1.83 27.66 -2.80
C LEU A 318 -3.00 28.00 -1.87
N ASN A 319 -4.22 27.56 -2.18
CA ASN A 319 -5.40 27.83 -1.38
C ASN A 319 -5.63 26.78 -0.28
N GLY A 320 -4.84 25.71 -0.23
CA GLY A 320 -4.93 24.69 0.83
C GLY A 320 -6.03 23.64 0.66
N GLY A 321 -6.51 23.46 -0.57
CA GLY A 321 -7.52 22.43 -0.87
C GLY A 321 -8.91 22.77 -0.34
N ALA A 322 -9.56 23.78 -0.94
CA ALA A 322 -11.02 23.88 -0.98
C ALA A 322 -11.47 23.69 -2.43
N ALA A 323 -11.74 22.43 -2.79
CA ALA A 323 -12.59 22.01 -3.89
C ALA A 323 -13.18 20.65 -3.52
#